data_AF-A0A355AZ29-F1
#
_entry.id   AF-A0A355AZ29-F1
#
_cell.length_a   1.000
_cell.length_b   1.000
_cell.length_c   1.000
_cell.angle_alpha   90.00
_cell.angle_beta   90.00
_cell.angle_gamma   90.00
#
_symmetry.space_group_name_H-M   'P 1'
#
loop_
_entity.id
_entity.type
_entity.pdbx_description
1 polymer ?
#
loop_
_entity_poly.entity_id
_entity_poly.type
_entity_poly.pdbx_seq_one_letter_code
_entity_poly.pdbx_strand_id
1 'polypeptide(L)'
;MSVAASVDFELTPPAVMFSHFGINCDDADKLEDFYTRVLGFCVSDHGMINKDTNRIIFMTRRPREHHQFVLASGRSSSDASTVSETGFKAPDLDALRETKAAVEAEAEVSDIVAIDHGISWTLYFRDPEGIRCTISVETGHYVPQPAAWPLDLAARDDDIRRTTEDRCKATPGYLPRRAWRAEKEAQFRAENRLTDEGPETGNADPDFGRPYDPARILVRPTENSMAPPRIAQAHCGFKVADMDMMVTFYDSVLGYAVTDRGTMPAIGTEPERAYAYLSRDPDEHHQIILVSGRDRDAPTSVNQLSLRILSLDELRRMERELEAHPAIGKLRTTCHGNSFSIYFPDPEGNVVELAVESVWYVPAPHGAPLDLSWSDEKLLEWAEDHCRETPGFMMRADWKKQA
;
A
#
# COMPACT_ATOMS: atom_id res chain seq x y z
N MET A 1 -9.30 -40.83 2.92
CA MET A 1 -7.96 -41.42 3.14
C MET A 1 -6.99 -40.29 3.30
N SER A 2 -6.21 -40.33 4.38
CA SER A 2 -5.09 -39.45 4.75
C SER A 2 -5.35 -37.94 4.79
N VAL A 3 -5.71 -37.44 5.97
CA VAL A 3 -5.36 -36.07 6.39
C VAL A 3 -3.82 -36.03 6.39
N ALA A 4 -3.22 -35.35 5.42
CA ALA A 4 -1.79 -35.06 5.48
C ALA A 4 -1.58 -34.16 6.71
N ALA A 5 -0.73 -34.62 7.63
CA ALA A 5 -0.24 -33.79 8.73
C ALA A 5 0.31 -32.49 8.15
N SER A 6 -0.20 -31.35 8.61
CA SER A 6 0.42 -30.06 8.35
C SER A 6 1.83 -30.14 8.91
N VAL A 7 2.82 -30.09 8.02
CA VAL A 7 4.15 -29.73 8.45
C VAL A 7 4.02 -28.26 8.84
N ASP A 8 4.06 -27.96 10.13
CA ASP A 8 4.06 -26.58 10.63
C ASP A 8 5.35 -25.91 10.13
N PHE A 9 5.29 -25.32 8.94
CA PHE A 9 6.30 -24.40 8.43
C PHE A 9 6.08 -23.08 9.17
N GLU A 10 6.55 -23.03 10.41
CA GLU A 10 6.51 -21.80 11.19
C GLU A 10 7.68 -20.93 10.75
N LEU A 11 7.39 -19.98 9.85
CA LEU A 11 8.35 -18.96 9.44
C LEU A 11 8.52 -17.95 10.57
N THR A 12 9.76 -17.59 10.87
CA THR A 12 9.98 -16.44 11.74
C THR A 12 9.50 -15.20 10.98
N PRO A 13 8.65 -14.33 11.56
CA PRO A 13 8.18 -13.14 10.85
C PRO A 13 9.35 -12.35 10.26
N PRO A 14 9.31 -12.00 8.96
CA PRO A 14 10.41 -11.28 8.34
C PRO A 14 10.40 -9.82 8.77
N ALA A 15 11.59 -9.23 8.87
CA ALA A 15 11.76 -7.80 9.12
C ALA A 15 11.44 -7.00 7.84
N VAL A 16 10.14 -6.79 7.58
CA VAL A 16 9.65 -6.04 6.42
C VAL A 16 8.77 -4.87 6.80
N MET A 17 8.54 -3.98 5.83
CA MET A 17 7.73 -2.76 5.98
C MET A 17 6.91 -2.54 4.72
N PHE A 18 5.69 -2.01 4.85
CA PHE A 18 4.91 -1.62 3.67
C PHE A 18 5.66 -0.55 2.87
N SER A 19 5.86 -0.78 1.56
CA SER A 19 6.59 0.16 0.70
C SER A 19 5.66 0.81 -0.31
N HIS A 20 5.09 0.01 -1.20
CA HIS A 20 4.29 0.52 -2.31
C HIS A 20 3.27 -0.52 -2.79
N PHE A 21 2.28 -0.05 -3.53
CA PHE A 21 1.20 -0.88 -4.07
C PHE A 21 1.01 -0.56 -5.55
N GLY A 22 0.94 -1.60 -6.37
CA GLY A 22 0.69 -1.49 -7.80
C GLY A 22 -0.65 -2.11 -8.16
N ILE A 23 -1.34 -1.51 -9.12
CA ILE A 23 -2.60 -2.01 -9.66
C ILE A 23 -2.51 -2.25 -11.17
N ASN A 24 -3.20 -3.29 -11.64
CA ASN A 24 -3.46 -3.49 -13.07
C ASN A 24 -4.72 -2.71 -13.46
N CYS A 25 -4.60 -1.87 -14.48
CA CYS A 25 -5.65 -0.99 -15.00
C CYS A 25 -5.91 -1.23 -16.48
N ASP A 26 -7.04 -0.73 -16.98
CA ASP A 26 -7.44 -0.79 -18.39
C ASP A 26 -6.92 0.44 -19.14
N ASP A 27 -7.17 1.63 -18.61
CA ASP A 27 -6.79 2.94 -19.14
C ASP A 27 -5.81 3.65 -18.20
N ALA A 28 -4.52 3.31 -18.35
CA ALA A 28 -3.45 3.91 -17.57
C ALA A 28 -3.30 5.42 -17.81
N ASP A 29 -3.65 5.94 -18.99
CA ASP A 29 -3.60 7.37 -19.30
C ASP A 29 -4.63 8.14 -18.49
N LYS A 30 -5.87 7.62 -18.43
CA LYS A 30 -6.94 8.24 -17.65
C LYS A 30 -6.64 8.21 -16.15
N LEU A 31 -6.14 7.09 -15.63
CA LEU A 31 -5.74 7.00 -14.24
C LEU A 31 -4.51 7.88 -13.95
N GLU A 32 -3.55 7.98 -14.86
CA GLU A 32 -2.42 8.91 -14.71
C GLU A 32 -2.91 10.36 -14.57
N ASP A 33 -3.79 10.83 -15.46
CA ASP A 33 -4.40 12.15 -15.35
C ASP A 33 -5.08 12.33 -13.99
N PHE A 34 -5.94 11.39 -13.59
CA PHE A 34 -6.66 11.48 -12.32
C PHE A 34 -5.71 11.54 -11.11
N TYR A 35 -4.80 10.58 -10.97
CA TYR A 35 -3.92 10.49 -9.81
C TYR A 35 -2.95 11.67 -9.74
N THR A 36 -2.51 12.22 -10.86
CA THR A 36 -1.60 13.39 -10.90
C THR A 36 -2.36 14.71 -10.73
N ARG A 37 -3.40 14.95 -11.52
CA ARG A 37 -4.16 16.21 -11.56
C ARG A 37 -5.06 16.39 -10.34
N VAL A 38 -5.72 15.32 -9.89
CA VAL A 38 -6.72 15.39 -8.81
C VAL A 38 -6.10 15.04 -7.47
N LEU A 39 -5.35 13.93 -7.40
CA LEU A 39 -4.75 13.46 -6.15
C LEU A 39 -3.31 13.92 -5.92
N GLY A 40 -2.71 14.63 -6.87
CA GLY A 40 -1.43 15.31 -6.67
C GLY A 40 -0.21 14.41 -6.65
N PHE A 41 -0.27 13.24 -7.28
CA PHE A 41 0.91 12.41 -7.48
C PHE A 41 1.89 13.03 -8.48
N CYS A 42 3.17 12.81 -8.23
CA CYS A 42 4.26 13.08 -9.15
C CYS A 42 4.68 11.76 -9.83
N VAL A 43 4.70 11.71 -11.15
CA VAL A 43 5.24 10.55 -11.90
C VAL A 43 6.77 10.53 -11.88
N SER A 44 7.36 9.60 -11.14
CA SER A 44 8.82 9.47 -11.10
C SER A 44 9.41 8.88 -12.38
N ASP A 45 8.73 7.89 -12.97
CA ASP A 45 9.17 7.21 -14.18
C ASP A 45 7.97 6.67 -14.99
N HIS A 46 8.17 6.61 -16.31
CA HIS A 46 7.27 5.92 -17.25
C HIS A 46 7.99 4.75 -17.90
N GLY A 47 7.23 3.71 -18.20
CA GLY A 47 7.75 2.49 -18.77
C GLY A 47 6.84 1.80 -19.75
N MET A 48 7.45 0.84 -20.44
CA MET A 48 6.73 -0.19 -21.18
C MET A 48 7.11 -1.57 -20.64
N ILE A 49 6.11 -2.46 -20.54
CA ILE A 49 6.23 -3.86 -20.10
C ILE A 49 5.55 -4.78 -21.12
N ASN A 50 5.67 -6.09 -20.93
CA ASN A 50 5.07 -7.11 -21.81
C ASN A 50 5.47 -6.96 -23.29
N LYS A 51 6.78 -6.83 -23.55
CA LYS A 51 7.33 -6.61 -24.90
C LYS A 51 6.78 -5.34 -25.56
N ASP A 52 6.81 -4.26 -24.79
CA ASP A 52 6.42 -2.93 -25.21
C ASP A 52 4.94 -2.74 -25.58
N THR A 53 4.06 -3.59 -25.03
CA THR A 53 2.62 -3.53 -25.31
C THR A 53 1.83 -2.78 -24.25
N ASN A 54 2.30 -2.81 -23.01
CA ASN A 54 1.61 -2.22 -21.87
C ASN A 54 2.46 -1.13 -21.24
N ARG A 55 1.86 0.01 -20.91
CA ARG A 55 2.47 1.05 -20.08
C ARG A 55 2.54 0.64 -18.62
N ILE A 56 3.59 1.10 -17.94
CA ILE A 56 3.72 1.11 -16.48
C ILE A 56 4.13 2.52 -16.02
N ILE A 57 3.54 3.01 -14.94
CA ILE A 57 3.69 4.38 -14.47
C ILE A 57 3.99 4.34 -12.98
N PHE A 58 5.15 4.86 -12.61
CA PHE A 58 5.62 4.91 -11.23
C PHE A 58 5.34 6.30 -10.68
N MET A 59 4.66 6.39 -9.55
CA MET A 59 4.28 7.68 -9.00
C MET A 59 4.45 7.75 -7.48
N THR A 60 4.78 8.95 -7.02
CA THR A 60 5.09 9.23 -5.63
C THR A 60 4.44 10.54 -5.18
N ARG A 61 4.10 10.59 -3.89
CA ARG A 61 3.84 11.85 -3.19
C ARG A 61 4.97 12.22 -2.23
N ARG A 62 6.00 11.37 -2.15
CA ARG A 62 7.15 11.51 -1.26
C ARG A 62 8.42 11.64 -2.10
N PRO A 63 9.12 12.78 -2.08
CA PRO A 63 10.34 12.97 -2.88
C PRO A 63 11.49 12.02 -2.47
N ARG A 64 11.39 11.38 -1.29
CA ARG A 64 12.38 10.39 -0.82
C ARG A 64 12.08 8.97 -1.29
N GLU A 65 10.91 8.72 -1.84
CA GLU A 65 10.48 7.41 -2.33
C GLU A 65 10.37 7.46 -3.84
N HIS A 66 11.02 6.51 -4.51
CA HIS A 66 10.97 6.42 -5.97
C HIS A 66 9.52 6.29 -6.46
N HIS A 67 8.72 5.47 -5.81
CA HIS A 67 7.28 5.43 -5.98
C HIS A 67 6.63 4.85 -4.73
N GLN A 68 5.36 5.17 -4.56
CA GLN A 68 4.49 4.54 -3.58
C GLN A 68 3.30 3.87 -4.27
N PHE A 69 2.94 4.35 -5.46
CA PHE A 69 1.83 3.83 -6.23
C PHE A 69 2.26 3.56 -7.68
N VAL A 70 1.78 2.45 -8.25
CA VAL A 70 2.13 2.02 -9.60
C VAL A 70 0.86 1.70 -10.38
N LEU A 71 0.76 2.23 -11.59
CA LEU A 71 -0.28 1.86 -12.56
C LEU A 71 0.37 1.00 -13.65
N ALA A 72 -0.12 -0.22 -13.82
CA ALA A 72 0.29 -1.09 -14.93
C ALA A 72 -0.92 -1.36 -15.83
N SER A 73 -0.84 -1.01 -17.11
CA SER A 73 -1.91 -1.34 -18.05
C SER A 73 -1.92 -2.85 -18.38
N GLY A 74 -3.08 -3.33 -18.84
CA GLY A 74 -3.25 -4.71 -19.33
C GLY A 74 -4.38 -5.48 -18.65
N ARG A 75 -5.13 -4.87 -17.73
CA ARG A 75 -6.41 -5.42 -17.27
C ARG A 75 -7.45 -5.16 -18.34
N SER A 76 -8.32 -6.13 -18.63
CA SER A 76 -9.46 -5.92 -19.52
C SER A 76 -10.54 -5.09 -18.83
N SER A 77 -11.12 -4.11 -19.51
CA SER A 77 -12.34 -3.40 -19.07
C SER A 77 -13.53 -4.32 -18.76
N SER A 78 -13.57 -5.55 -19.31
CA SER A 78 -14.60 -6.54 -18.97
C SER A 78 -14.46 -7.14 -17.57
N ASP A 79 -13.25 -7.10 -17.01
CA ASP A 79 -12.93 -7.79 -15.78
C ASP A 79 -13.09 -6.83 -14.60
N ALA A 80 -13.91 -7.21 -13.61
CA ALA A 80 -14.04 -6.43 -12.40
C ALA A 80 -12.69 -6.38 -11.66
N SER A 81 -12.33 -5.20 -11.12
CA SER A 81 -11.11 -5.08 -10.34
C SER A 81 -11.18 -5.93 -9.07
N THR A 82 -10.12 -6.69 -8.81
CA THR A 82 -9.92 -7.38 -7.52
C THR A 82 -9.33 -6.47 -6.45
N VAL A 83 -8.85 -5.28 -6.80
CA VAL A 83 -8.50 -4.24 -5.81
C VAL A 83 -9.79 -3.76 -5.19
N SER A 84 -9.91 -3.86 -3.86
CA SER A 84 -11.09 -3.37 -3.15
C SER A 84 -10.96 -1.88 -2.90
N GLU A 85 -9.77 -1.42 -2.48
CA GLU A 85 -9.51 0.00 -2.28
C GLU A 85 -8.01 0.39 -2.28
N THR A 86 -7.74 1.65 -2.64
CA THR A 86 -6.46 2.33 -2.45
C THR A 86 -6.61 3.40 -1.36
N GLY A 87 -5.78 3.31 -0.33
CA GLY A 87 -5.97 4.04 0.91
C GLY A 87 -4.97 5.15 1.17
N PHE A 88 -5.48 6.30 1.61
CA PHE A 88 -4.70 7.49 1.93
C PHE A 88 -5.09 8.07 3.29
N LYS A 89 -4.18 8.80 3.92
CA LYS A 89 -4.40 9.58 5.14
C LYS A 89 -4.40 11.08 4.83
N ALA A 90 -5.27 11.81 5.52
CA ALA A 90 -5.29 13.26 5.58
C ALA A 90 -4.97 13.72 7.02
N PRO A 91 -4.32 14.87 7.21
CA PRO A 91 -3.93 15.34 8.55
C PRO A 91 -5.12 15.82 9.40
N ASP A 92 -6.19 16.29 8.75
CA ASP A 92 -7.32 16.92 9.43
C ASP A 92 -8.60 16.92 8.57
N LEU A 93 -9.72 17.32 9.20
CA LEU A 93 -11.02 17.43 8.55
C LEU A 93 -11.03 18.46 7.41
N ASP A 94 -10.18 19.48 7.46
CA ASP A 94 -10.09 20.48 6.40
C ASP A 94 -9.47 19.88 5.13
N ALA A 95 -8.37 19.13 5.25
CA ALA A 95 -7.79 18.38 4.15
C ALA A 95 -8.78 17.34 3.59
N LEU A 96 -9.59 16.72 4.45
CA LEU A 96 -10.63 15.79 4.02
C LEU A 96 -11.73 16.49 3.21
N ARG A 97 -12.17 17.69 3.64
CA ARG A 97 -13.15 18.53 2.91
C ARG A 97 -12.58 19.08 1.61
N GLU A 98 -11.34 19.52 1.59
CA GLU A 98 -10.62 19.96 0.38
C GLU A 98 -10.56 18.82 -0.64
N THR A 99 -10.22 17.61 -0.20
CA THR A 99 -10.20 16.43 -1.07
C THR A 99 -11.60 16.11 -1.59
N LYS A 100 -12.63 16.17 -0.73
CA LYS A 100 -14.02 15.99 -1.15
C LYS A 100 -14.42 17.00 -2.24
N ALA A 101 -14.13 18.28 -2.05
CA ALA A 101 -14.43 19.31 -3.04
C ALA A 101 -13.69 19.07 -4.36
N ALA A 102 -12.43 18.60 -4.29
CA ALA A 102 -11.65 18.29 -5.47
C ALA A 102 -12.25 17.14 -6.28
N VAL A 103 -12.62 16.04 -5.63
CA VAL A 103 -13.18 14.87 -6.31
C VAL A 103 -14.64 15.06 -6.75
N GLU A 104 -15.43 15.91 -6.08
CA GLU A 104 -16.78 16.30 -6.52
C GLU A 104 -16.79 17.13 -7.82
N ALA A 105 -15.67 17.76 -8.16
CA ALA A 105 -15.51 18.49 -9.42
C ALA A 105 -15.21 17.57 -10.62
N GLU A 106 -14.90 16.29 -10.37
CA GLU A 106 -14.50 15.34 -11.41
C GLU A 106 -15.69 14.53 -11.92
N ALA A 107 -15.99 14.63 -13.22
CA ALA A 107 -17.17 14.01 -13.82
C ALA A 107 -17.14 12.47 -13.81
N GLU A 108 -15.95 11.87 -13.79
CA GLU A 108 -15.75 10.41 -13.80
C GLU A 108 -15.54 9.82 -12.40
N VAL A 109 -15.49 10.66 -11.36
CA VAL A 109 -15.55 10.19 -9.98
C VAL A 109 -16.99 9.87 -9.61
N SER A 110 -17.19 8.78 -8.89
CA SER A 110 -18.51 8.38 -8.40
C SER A 110 -18.48 7.90 -6.95
N ASP A 111 -19.66 7.62 -6.40
CA ASP A 111 -19.83 6.97 -5.10
C ASP A 111 -19.15 7.69 -3.91
N ILE A 112 -19.22 9.03 -3.92
CA ILE A 112 -18.61 9.87 -2.89
C ILE A 112 -19.42 9.79 -1.59
N VAL A 113 -18.88 9.17 -0.56
CA VAL A 113 -19.55 8.93 0.73
C VAL A 113 -18.58 9.14 1.89
N ALA A 114 -19.01 9.88 2.92
CA ALA A 114 -18.22 10.07 4.15
C ALA A 114 -18.79 9.20 5.28
N ILE A 115 -17.89 8.50 6.00
CA ILE A 115 -18.24 7.56 7.08
C ILE A 115 -17.35 7.83 8.29
N ASP A 116 -17.95 7.78 9.47
CA ASP A 116 -17.27 7.77 10.76
C ASP A 116 -17.09 6.31 11.21
N HIS A 117 -15.86 5.81 11.16
CA HIS A 117 -15.50 4.48 11.63
C HIS A 117 -15.16 4.46 13.13
N GLY A 118 -15.30 5.59 13.83
CA GLY A 118 -14.86 5.76 15.20
C GLY A 118 -13.34 5.92 15.31
N ILE A 119 -12.58 5.01 14.70
CA ILE A 119 -11.11 5.06 14.62
C ILE A 119 -10.60 6.08 13.59
N SER A 120 -11.40 6.36 12.57
CA SER A 120 -11.13 7.36 11.53
C SER A 120 -12.41 8.00 11.00
N TRP A 121 -12.30 9.22 10.49
CA TRP A 121 -13.27 9.81 9.57
C TRP A 121 -12.78 9.57 8.15
N THR A 122 -13.56 8.85 7.34
CA THR A 122 -13.12 8.37 6.04
C THR A 122 -14.05 8.87 4.93
N LEU A 123 -13.46 9.49 3.91
CA LEU A 123 -14.10 9.78 2.63
C LEU A 123 -13.81 8.64 1.68
N TYR A 124 -14.87 8.03 1.17
CA TYR A 124 -14.84 7.07 0.07
C TYR A 124 -15.25 7.74 -1.22
N PHE A 125 -14.65 7.32 -2.33
CA PHE A 125 -15.10 7.61 -3.68
C PHE A 125 -14.56 6.53 -4.63
N ARG A 126 -15.01 6.53 -5.88
CA ARG A 126 -14.47 5.68 -6.94
C ARG A 126 -13.72 6.53 -7.95
N ASP A 127 -12.55 6.05 -8.35
CA ASP A 127 -11.75 6.63 -9.41
C ASP A 127 -12.43 6.42 -10.79
N PRO A 128 -11.86 6.94 -11.89
CA PRO A 128 -12.44 6.80 -13.23
C PRO A 128 -12.59 5.36 -13.75
N GLU A 129 -11.93 4.37 -13.14
CA GLU A 129 -12.12 2.95 -13.44
C GLU A 129 -13.07 2.24 -12.46
N GLY A 130 -13.66 2.97 -11.52
CA GLY A 130 -14.55 2.41 -10.51
C GLY A 130 -13.83 1.78 -9.32
N ILE A 131 -12.50 1.87 -9.23
CA ILE A 131 -11.72 1.37 -8.09
C ILE A 131 -11.95 2.33 -6.93
N ARG A 132 -12.23 1.76 -5.74
CA ARG A 132 -12.52 2.59 -4.57
C ARG A 132 -11.22 3.23 -4.06
N CYS A 133 -11.29 4.49 -3.72
CA CYS A 133 -10.27 5.21 -2.97
C CYS A 133 -10.80 5.58 -1.59
N THR A 134 -9.92 5.62 -0.60
CA THR A 134 -10.24 6.07 0.76
C THR A 134 -9.30 7.18 1.20
N ILE A 135 -9.84 8.22 1.80
CA ILE A 135 -9.06 9.28 2.47
C ILE A 135 -9.50 9.30 3.92
N SER A 136 -8.59 9.01 4.85
CA SER A 136 -8.91 8.86 6.26
C SER A 136 -8.20 9.89 7.13
N VAL A 137 -8.92 10.49 8.07
CA VAL A 137 -8.36 11.28 9.17
C VAL A 137 -8.48 10.43 10.44
N GLU A 138 -7.36 10.11 11.07
CA GLU A 138 -7.37 9.31 12.30
C GLU A 138 -7.96 10.09 13.48
N THR A 139 -8.66 9.40 14.37
CA THR A 139 -9.19 9.98 15.60
C THR A 139 -8.38 9.54 16.82
N GLY A 140 -8.66 10.16 17.98
CA GLY A 140 -8.12 9.73 19.26
C GLY A 140 -8.77 8.46 19.85
N HIS A 141 -9.62 7.78 19.09
CA HIS A 141 -10.48 6.70 19.56
C HIS A 141 -10.18 5.38 18.85
N TYR A 142 -10.50 4.29 19.52
CA TYR A 142 -10.60 2.97 18.94
C TYR A 142 -11.92 2.34 19.36
N VAL A 143 -12.60 1.70 18.42
CA VAL A 143 -13.71 0.77 18.65
C VAL A 143 -13.49 -0.45 17.76
N PRO A 144 -13.94 -1.66 18.16
CA PRO A 144 -13.83 -2.85 17.32
C PRO A 144 -14.44 -2.64 15.95
N GLN A 145 -13.66 -2.90 14.90
CA GLN A 145 -14.09 -2.75 13.51
C GLN A 145 -14.78 -4.02 12.99
N PRO A 146 -15.72 -3.89 12.03
CA PRO A 146 -16.15 -2.65 11.37
C PRO A 146 -17.18 -1.84 12.17
N ALA A 147 -16.89 -0.56 12.42
CA ALA A 147 -17.88 0.43 12.79
C ALA A 147 -18.16 1.33 11.58
N ALA A 148 -19.40 1.72 11.35
CA ALA A 148 -19.75 2.61 10.24
C ALA A 148 -20.96 3.46 10.64
N TRP A 149 -20.70 4.74 10.89
CA TRP A 149 -21.73 5.71 11.22
C TRP A 149 -21.77 6.84 10.18
N PRO A 150 -22.94 7.48 9.98
CA PRO A 150 -23.03 8.64 9.11
C PRO A 150 -22.11 9.76 9.58
N LEU A 151 -21.40 10.36 8.63
CA LEU A 151 -20.52 11.50 8.80
C LEU A 151 -20.97 12.63 7.87
N ASP A 152 -21.42 13.74 8.45
CA ASP A 152 -21.71 14.96 7.70
C ASP A 152 -20.50 15.90 7.76
N LEU A 153 -19.76 15.99 6.65
CA LEU A 153 -18.60 16.88 6.55
C LEU A 153 -18.96 18.37 6.48
N ALA A 154 -20.24 18.73 6.31
CA ALA A 154 -20.68 20.12 6.42
C ALA A 154 -20.85 20.57 7.87
N ALA A 155 -20.88 19.64 8.83
CA ALA A 155 -20.95 19.96 10.25
C ALA A 155 -19.63 20.61 10.74
N ARG A 156 -19.73 21.33 11.85
CA ARG A 156 -18.55 21.92 12.52
C ARG A 156 -17.68 20.82 13.09
N ASP A 157 -16.37 21.02 13.08
CA ASP A 157 -15.42 20.03 13.61
C ASP A 157 -15.72 19.60 15.04
N ASP A 158 -16.08 20.55 15.92
CA ASP A 158 -16.39 20.25 17.32
C ASP A 158 -17.63 19.37 17.46
N ASP A 159 -18.58 19.45 16.52
CA ASP A 159 -19.79 18.62 16.49
C ASP A 159 -19.47 17.21 15.97
N ILE A 160 -18.63 17.11 14.94
CA ILE A 160 -18.11 15.82 14.43
C ILE A 160 -17.35 15.11 15.56
N ARG A 161 -16.35 15.77 16.16
CA ARG A 161 -15.52 15.23 17.25
C ARG A 161 -16.36 14.74 18.42
N ARG A 162 -17.31 15.55 18.89
CA ARG A 162 -18.17 15.21 20.02
C ARG A 162 -19.07 14.01 19.70
N THR A 163 -19.68 14.00 18.51
CA THR A 163 -20.58 12.91 18.09
C THR A 163 -19.81 11.59 17.97
N THR A 164 -18.61 11.61 17.38
CA THR A 164 -17.73 10.45 17.31
C THR A 164 -17.32 9.97 18.70
N GLU A 165 -16.88 10.88 19.58
CA GLU A 165 -16.49 10.54 20.95
C GLU A 165 -17.63 9.88 21.73
N ASP A 166 -18.85 10.43 21.65
CA ASP A 166 -20.04 9.90 22.32
C ASP A 166 -20.39 8.49 21.82
N ARG A 167 -20.39 8.28 20.49
CA ARG A 167 -20.64 6.96 19.88
C ARG A 167 -19.55 5.95 20.25
N CYS A 168 -18.28 6.36 20.19
CA CYS A 168 -17.15 5.55 20.57
C CYS A 168 -17.27 5.10 22.03
N LYS A 169 -17.46 6.03 22.98
CA LYS A 169 -17.59 5.68 24.41
C LYS A 169 -18.80 4.80 24.72
N ALA A 170 -19.87 4.88 23.93
CA ALA A 170 -21.03 4.02 24.07
C ALA A 170 -20.84 2.62 23.45
N THR A 171 -19.79 2.40 22.65
CA THR A 171 -19.53 1.15 21.94
C THR A 171 -18.71 0.20 22.81
N PRO A 172 -19.19 -1.05 23.05
CA PRO A 172 -18.40 -2.06 23.76
C PRO A 172 -17.05 -2.31 23.07
N GLY A 173 -15.98 -2.41 23.87
CA GLY A 173 -14.61 -2.57 23.36
C GLY A 173 -13.89 -1.25 23.04
N TYR A 174 -14.52 -0.09 23.33
CA TYR A 174 -13.86 1.20 23.19
C TYR A 174 -12.55 1.31 23.98
N LEU A 175 -11.54 1.87 23.34
CA LEU A 175 -10.29 2.30 23.96
C LEU A 175 -9.89 3.69 23.46
N PRO A 176 -9.21 4.52 24.27
CA PRO A 176 -8.40 5.60 23.72
C PRO A 176 -7.38 5.01 22.75
N ARG A 177 -7.15 5.64 21.58
CA ARG A 177 -6.26 5.11 20.53
C ARG A 177 -4.85 4.79 21.05
N ARG A 178 -4.33 5.60 21.97
CA ARG A 178 -3.03 5.37 22.65
C ARG A 178 -2.97 4.05 23.44
N ALA A 179 -4.09 3.63 24.03
CA ALA A 179 -4.16 2.41 24.82
C ALA A 179 -4.21 1.19 23.88
N TRP A 180 -5.04 1.26 22.84
CA TRP A 180 -5.06 0.24 21.78
C TRP A 180 -3.68 0.08 21.13
N ARG A 181 -3.00 1.19 20.80
CA ARG A 181 -1.63 1.18 20.26
C ARG A 181 -0.66 0.44 21.18
N ALA A 182 -0.70 0.75 22.48
CA ALA A 182 0.17 0.10 23.46
C ALA A 182 -0.10 -1.41 23.58
N GLU A 183 -1.38 -1.83 23.50
CA GLU A 183 -1.74 -3.25 23.46
C GLU A 183 -1.19 -3.95 22.21
N LYS A 184 -1.34 -3.34 21.02
CA LYS A 184 -0.80 -3.88 19.77
C LYS A 184 0.73 -3.89 19.75
N GLU A 185 1.38 -2.86 20.26
CA GLU A 185 2.84 -2.83 20.38
C GLU A 185 3.35 -3.98 21.27
N ALA A 186 2.69 -4.22 22.41
CA ALA A 186 3.03 -5.34 23.30
C ALA A 186 2.80 -6.69 22.62
N GLN A 187 1.67 -6.85 21.92
CA GLN A 187 1.34 -8.06 21.16
C GLN A 187 2.38 -8.33 20.06
N PHE A 188 2.60 -7.36 19.17
CA PHE A 188 3.50 -7.51 18.03
C PHE A 188 4.94 -7.75 18.47
N ARG A 189 5.37 -7.15 19.59
CA ARG A 189 6.68 -7.44 20.19
C ARG A 189 6.77 -8.87 20.71
N ALA A 190 5.75 -9.36 21.41
CA ALA A 190 5.74 -10.72 21.94
C ALA A 190 5.73 -11.78 20.83
N GLU A 191 5.12 -11.47 19.70
CA GLU A 191 5.01 -12.33 18.51
C GLU A 191 6.17 -12.10 17.51
N ASN A 192 7.16 -11.27 17.85
CA ASN A 192 8.31 -10.94 17.00
C ASN A 192 7.95 -10.39 15.60
N ARG A 193 6.89 -9.59 15.50
CA ARG A 193 6.39 -8.99 14.24
C ARG A 193 6.91 -7.58 13.96
N LEU A 194 7.46 -6.91 14.97
CA LEU A 194 7.94 -5.54 14.83
C LEU A 194 9.23 -5.49 14.02
N THR A 195 9.30 -4.52 13.11
CA THR A 195 10.53 -4.17 12.39
C THR A 195 11.11 -2.90 13.00
N ASP A 196 12.41 -2.89 13.32
CA ASP A 196 13.11 -1.64 13.61
C ASP A 196 13.45 -0.95 12.29
N GLU A 197 12.70 0.10 11.99
CA GLU A 197 12.80 0.85 10.74
C GLU A 197 14.02 1.79 10.71
N GLY A 198 14.72 1.98 11.84
CA GLY A 198 15.82 2.92 11.95
C GLY A 198 15.42 4.38 11.65
N PRO A 199 16.35 5.34 11.78
CA PRO A 199 16.04 6.78 11.69
C PRO A 199 15.73 7.27 10.26
N GLU A 200 16.12 6.53 9.23
CA GLU A 200 15.91 6.94 7.83
C GLU A 200 14.61 6.42 7.22
N THR A 201 14.05 5.31 7.74
CA THR A 201 12.76 4.76 7.28
C THR A 201 11.65 4.87 8.32
N GLY A 202 11.97 4.92 9.62
CA GLY A 202 11.04 5.05 10.75
C GLY A 202 10.51 6.45 11.03
N ASN A 203 10.28 7.26 9.99
CA ASN A 203 9.58 8.52 10.21
C ASN A 203 8.08 8.19 10.33
N ALA A 204 7.57 8.20 11.56
CA ALA A 204 6.15 7.98 11.87
C ALA A 204 5.21 8.97 11.17
N ASP A 205 5.74 10.09 10.66
CA ASP A 205 5.07 11.01 9.76
C ASP A 205 6.13 11.85 9.00
N PRO A 206 6.62 11.44 7.81
CA PRO A 206 7.80 12.09 7.22
C PRO A 206 7.53 13.44 6.56
N ASP A 207 6.29 13.79 6.29
CA ASP A 207 5.96 14.98 5.53
C ASP A 207 4.99 15.84 6.33
N PHE A 208 5.50 16.85 7.04
CA PHE A 208 4.95 18.21 6.93
C PHE A 208 6.03 19.24 7.27
N GLY A 209 6.49 19.94 6.22
CA GLY A 209 7.37 21.09 6.30
C GLY A 209 8.52 21.06 5.30
N ARG A 210 8.26 21.35 4.03
CA ARG A 210 9.31 21.84 3.11
C ARG A 210 8.91 23.19 2.52
N PRO A 211 9.84 24.16 2.44
CA PRO A 211 9.63 25.34 1.62
C PRO A 211 9.48 24.89 0.16
N TYR A 212 8.44 25.40 -0.51
CA TYR A 212 8.29 25.28 -1.95
C TYR A 212 9.56 25.80 -2.66
N ASP A 213 10.25 24.91 -3.39
CA ASP A 213 11.38 25.25 -4.24
C ASP A 213 10.98 25.02 -5.71
N PRO A 214 10.64 26.09 -6.46
CA PRO A 214 10.18 25.98 -7.85
C PRO A 214 11.25 25.44 -8.80
N ALA A 215 12.50 25.27 -8.36
CA ALA A 215 13.58 24.69 -9.16
C ALA A 215 13.67 23.15 -9.06
N ARG A 216 12.93 22.53 -8.13
CA ARG A 216 12.89 21.06 -7.94
C ARG A 216 11.64 20.48 -8.57
N ILE A 217 11.68 20.34 -9.88
CA ILE A 217 10.59 19.78 -10.66
C ILE A 217 10.97 18.34 -10.98
N LEU A 218 10.56 17.40 -10.13
CA LEU A 218 10.69 15.96 -10.39
C LEU A 218 9.99 15.54 -11.67
N VAL A 219 8.89 16.22 -11.99
CA VAL A 219 7.91 15.80 -12.99
C VAL A 219 7.20 17.07 -13.43
N ARG A 220 6.95 17.23 -14.73
CA ARG A 220 6.15 18.36 -15.22
C ARG A 220 4.80 18.33 -14.49
N PRO A 221 4.49 19.25 -13.56
CA PRO A 221 3.16 19.30 -13.02
C PRO A 221 2.24 19.57 -14.21
N THR A 222 1.24 18.72 -14.39
CA THR A 222 0.08 19.11 -15.19
C THR A 222 -0.47 20.38 -14.53
N GLU A 223 -0.78 21.42 -15.31
CA GLU A 223 -1.34 22.64 -14.74
C GLU A 223 -2.67 22.29 -14.04
N ASN A 224 -2.66 22.28 -12.71
CA ASN A 224 -3.85 22.04 -11.91
C ASN A 224 -4.54 23.37 -11.62
N SER A 225 -5.84 23.45 -11.93
CA SER A 225 -6.68 24.57 -11.50
C SER A 225 -6.96 24.56 -9.99
N MET A 226 -6.69 23.45 -9.29
CA MET A 226 -6.88 23.28 -7.85
C MET A 226 -5.60 22.87 -7.15
N ALA A 227 -5.44 23.31 -5.89
CA ALA A 227 -4.32 22.89 -5.07
C ALA A 227 -4.41 21.37 -4.79
N PRO A 228 -3.30 20.62 -4.88
CA PRO A 228 -3.29 19.21 -4.55
C PRO A 228 -3.76 18.94 -3.11
N PRO A 229 -4.55 17.88 -2.86
CA PRO A 229 -5.02 17.55 -1.52
C PRO A 229 -3.84 17.17 -0.61
N ARG A 230 -3.88 17.54 0.68
CA ARG A 230 -2.87 17.14 1.67
C ARG A 230 -3.09 15.69 2.11
N ILE A 231 -2.68 14.73 1.28
CA ILE A 231 -2.87 13.30 1.55
C ILE A 231 -1.60 12.48 1.32
N ALA A 232 -1.46 11.37 2.03
CA ALA A 232 -0.33 10.44 1.95
C ALA A 232 -0.84 9.00 1.80
N GLN A 233 -0.20 8.18 0.98
CA GLN A 233 -0.56 6.77 0.85
C GLN A 233 -0.33 6.02 2.16
N ALA A 234 -1.28 5.17 2.54
CA ALA A 234 -1.33 4.54 3.86
C ALA A 234 -1.59 3.03 3.83
N HIS A 235 -2.55 2.57 3.05
CA HIS A 235 -2.93 1.15 3.01
C HIS A 235 -3.42 0.72 1.63
N CYS A 236 -3.55 -0.60 1.45
CA CYS A 236 -4.22 -1.18 0.29
C CYS A 236 -5.27 -2.21 0.74
N GLY A 237 -6.32 -2.35 -0.04
CA GLY A 237 -7.30 -3.41 0.11
C GLY A 237 -7.49 -4.19 -1.18
N PHE A 238 -7.68 -5.50 -1.06
CA PHE A 238 -8.07 -6.35 -2.19
C PHE A 238 -9.06 -7.42 -1.78
N LYS A 239 -9.85 -7.84 -2.77
CA LYS A 239 -10.87 -8.84 -2.62
C LYS A 239 -10.25 -10.24 -2.60
N VAL A 240 -10.78 -11.10 -1.74
CA VAL A 240 -10.37 -12.49 -1.58
C VAL A 240 -11.56 -13.44 -1.70
N ALA A 241 -11.29 -14.63 -2.23
CA ALA A 241 -12.27 -15.69 -2.39
C ALA A 241 -12.33 -16.56 -1.12
N ASP A 242 -11.18 -16.82 -0.49
CA ASP A 242 -11.03 -17.57 0.76
C ASP A 242 -10.34 -16.69 1.81
N MET A 243 -11.15 -16.09 2.68
CA MET A 243 -10.68 -15.16 3.71
C MET A 243 -9.70 -15.82 4.68
N ASP A 244 -9.98 -17.05 5.13
CA ASP A 244 -9.16 -17.68 6.16
C ASP A 244 -7.83 -18.15 5.59
N MET A 245 -7.81 -18.72 4.38
CA MET A 245 -6.56 -19.06 3.69
C MET A 245 -5.67 -17.83 3.49
N MET A 246 -6.26 -16.72 3.05
CA MET A 246 -5.53 -15.49 2.80
C MET A 246 -5.02 -14.84 4.10
N VAL A 247 -5.82 -14.80 5.16
CA VAL A 247 -5.31 -14.29 6.44
C VAL A 247 -4.20 -15.19 6.98
N THR A 248 -4.37 -16.51 6.97
CA THR A 248 -3.31 -17.44 7.41
C THR A 248 -2.02 -17.19 6.65
N PHE A 249 -2.10 -16.98 5.33
CA PHE A 249 -0.92 -16.65 4.52
C PHE A 249 -0.22 -15.36 4.97
N TYR A 250 -0.95 -14.24 5.05
CA TYR A 250 -0.34 -12.95 5.42
C TYR A 250 0.18 -12.96 6.86
N ASP A 251 -0.49 -13.68 7.74
CA ASP A 251 -0.07 -13.89 9.13
C ASP A 251 1.21 -14.72 9.22
N SER A 252 1.23 -15.92 8.64
CA SER A 252 2.32 -16.88 8.83
C SER A 252 3.53 -16.61 7.94
N VAL A 253 3.34 -16.05 6.75
CA VAL A 253 4.44 -15.82 5.79
C VAL A 253 5.05 -14.43 5.96
N LEU A 254 4.22 -13.42 6.23
CA LEU A 254 4.64 -12.02 6.22
C LEU A 254 4.54 -11.35 7.59
N GLY A 255 4.04 -12.05 8.60
CA GLY A 255 3.96 -11.54 9.97
C GLY A 255 2.86 -10.50 10.19
N TYR A 256 1.88 -10.38 9.30
CA TYR A 256 0.76 -9.44 9.45
C TYR A 256 -0.27 -9.96 10.46
N ALA A 257 -0.37 -9.31 11.62
CA ALA A 257 -1.36 -9.66 12.62
C ALA A 257 -2.73 -9.11 12.26
N VAL A 258 -3.77 -9.87 12.56
CA VAL A 258 -5.15 -9.39 12.50
C VAL A 258 -5.38 -8.36 13.61
N THR A 259 -5.73 -7.14 13.22
CA THR A 259 -6.08 -6.08 14.16
C THR A 259 -7.56 -6.10 14.52
N ASP A 260 -8.42 -6.34 13.52
CA ASP A 260 -9.87 -6.52 13.65
C ASP A 260 -10.42 -7.37 12.49
N ARG A 261 -11.64 -7.91 12.67
CA ARG A 261 -12.43 -8.55 11.60
C ARG A 261 -13.92 -8.39 11.85
N GLY A 262 -14.70 -8.38 10.77
CA GLY A 262 -16.16 -8.46 10.86
C GLY A 262 -16.84 -8.14 9.53
N THR A 263 -18.15 -7.87 9.60
CA THR A 263 -18.95 -7.57 8.41
C THR A 263 -19.17 -6.06 8.33
N MET A 264 -18.64 -5.42 7.29
CA MET A 264 -18.90 -4.01 7.00
C MET A 264 -20.24 -3.91 6.27
N PRO A 265 -21.19 -3.07 6.74
CA PRO A 265 -22.43 -2.83 6.02
C PRO A 265 -22.16 -2.20 4.65
N ALA A 266 -23.17 -2.17 3.79
CA ALA A 266 -23.07 -1.49 2.51
C ALA A 266 -22.70 0.00 2.71
N ILE A 267 -21.70 0.48 1.97
CA ILE A 267 -21.29 1.88 1.94
C ILE A 267 -21.26 2.30 0.47
N GLY A 268 -22.11 3.27 0.12
CA GLY A 268 -22.24 3.67 -1.27
C GLY A 268 -22.78 2.53 -2.13
N THR A 269 -22.11 2.23 -3.25
CA THR A 269 -22.42 1.10 -4.11
C THR A 269 -21.67 -0.17 -3.72
N GLU A 270 -20.74 -0.12 -2.77
CA GLU A 270 -20.08 -1.32 -2.27
C GLU A 270 -21.05 -2.08 -1.36
N PRO A 271 -21.39 -3.35 -1.67
CA PRO A 271 -22.32 -4.13 -0.86
C PRO A 271 -21.70 -4.50 0.48
N GLU A 272 -22.54 -5.05 1.36
CA GLU A 272 -22.07 -5.66 2.60
C GLU A 272 -21.04 -6.77 2.31
N ARG A 273 -19.88 -6.75 2.99
CA ARG A 273 -18.80 -7.73 2.85
C ARG A 273 -18.17 -8.06 4.19
N ALA A 274 -17.48 -9.20 4.26
CA ALA A 274 -16.59 -9.50 5.36
C ALA A 274 -15.24 -8.82 5.13
N TYR A 275 -14.67 -8.24 6.18
CA TYR A 275 -13.39 -7.54 6.21
C TYR A 275 -12.48 -8.21 7.23
N ALA A 276 -11.20 -8.34 6.89
CA ALA A 276 -10.12 -8.56 7.84
C ALA A 276 -9.10 -7.43 7.70
N TYR A 277 -8.78 -6.80 8.81
CA TYR A 277 -7.79 -5.73 8.91
C TYR A 277 -6.49 -6.34 9.43
N LEU A 278 -5.39 -6.08 8.71
CA LEU A 278 -4.09 -6.62 9.09
C LEU A 278 -3.04 -5.52 9.16
N SER A 279 -2.22 -5.59 10.21
CA SER A 279 -1.10 -4.69 10.43
C SER A 279 0.07 -5.42 11.09
N ARG A 280 1.25 -4.88 10.88
CA ARG A 280 2.46 -5.20 11.64
C ARG A 280 3.08 -3.96 12.29
N ASP A 281 2.43 -2.81 12.10
CA ASP A 281 2.80 -1.53 12.68
C ASP A 281 1.76 -1.18 13.75
N PRO A 282 2.15 -1.03 15.03
CA PRO A 282 1.21 -0.69 16.11
C PRO A 282 0.63 0.73 15.98
N ASP A 283 1.28 1.61 15.22
CA ASP A 283 0.78 2.93 14.86
C ASP A 283 -0.30 2.86 13.77
N GLU A 284 -0.40 1.75 13.02
CA GLU A 284 -1.39 1.58 11.97
C GLU A 284 -2.47 0.55 12.34
N HIS A 285 -3.74 0.95 12.23
CA HIS A 285 -4.85 -0.01 12.38
C HIS A 285 -4.77 -1.12 11.33
N HIS A 286 -4.39 -0.77 10.11
CA HIS A 286 -4.23 -1.69 9.00
C HIS A 286 -3.27 -1.08 7.99
N GLN A 287 -2.47 -1.94 7.39
CA GLN A 287 -1.76 -1.64 6.15
C GLN A 287 -2.35 -2.45 5.00
N ILE A 288 -2.97 -3.60 5.31
CA ILE A 288 -3.66 -4.49 4.38
C ILE A 288 -5.10 -4.72 4.84
N ILE A 289 -6.04 -4.62 3.92
CA ILE A 289 -7.44 -5.02 4.12
C ILE A 289 -7.78 -6.15 3.16
N LEU A 290 -8.25 -7.26 3.70
CA LEU A 290 -8.83 -8.34 2.90
C LEU A 290 -10.35 -8.19 2.93
N VAL A 291 -10.98 -8.20 1.75
CA VAL A 291 -12.43 -8.04 1.60
C VAL A 291 -13.01 -9.27 0.91
N SER A 292 -14.07 -9.86 1.43
CA SER A 292 -14.66 -11.03 0.77
C SER A 292 -15.30 -10.69 -0.58
N GLY A 293 -15.53 -11.71 -1.40
CA GLY A 293 -16.35 -11.59 -2.61
C GLY A 293 -15.57 -11.44 -3.91
N ARG A 294 -14.31 -11.86 -3.94
CA ARG A 294 -13.60 -12.11 -5.20
C ARG A 294 -14.14 -13.38 -5.86
N ASP A 295 -14.31 -13.31 -7.17
CA ASP A 295 -14.43 -14.52 -7.99
C ASP A 295 -13.05 -15.18 -8.10
N ARG A 296 -12.95 -16.45 -7.72
CA ARG A 296 -11.69 -17.19 -7.66
C ARG A 296 -11.01 -17.31 -9.03
N ASP A 297 -11.79 -17.32 -10.10
CA ASP A 297 -11.28 -17.43 -11.47
C ASP A 297 -10.95 -16.06 -12.08
N ALA A 298 -11.28 -14.96 -11.40
CA ALA A 298 -10.96 -13.62 -11.89
C ALA A 298 -9.45 -13.33 -11.84
N PRO A 299 -8.89 -12.74 -12.91
CA PRO A 299 -7.50 -12.33 -12.93
C PRO A 299 -7.24 -11.27 -11.86
N THR A 300 -6.08 -11.34 -11.21
CA THR A 300 -5.74 -10.35 -10.20
C THR A 300 -5.54 -8.96 -10.83
N SER A 301 -6.12 -7.96 -10.16
CA SER A 301 -5.86 -6.55 -10.42
C SER A 301 -4.79 -5.97 -9.49
N VAL A 302 -4.27 -6.76 -8.54
CA VAL A 302 -3.06 -6.42 -7.79
C VAL A 302 -1.88 -6.68 -8.70
N ASN A 303 -1.21 -5.60 -9.14
CA ASN A 303 0.04 -5.75 -9.88
C ASN A 303 1.15 -6.23 -8.95
N GLN A 304 1.29 -5.57 -7.81
CA GLN A 304 2.18 -5.99 -6.73
C GLN A 304 1.82 -5.34 -5.39
N LEU A 305 1.95 -6.11 -4.31
CA LEU A 305 2.08 -5.62 -2.94
C LEU A 305 3.55 -5.70 -2.56
N SER A 306 4.19 -4.54 -2.40
CA SER A 306 5.64 -4.49 -2.24
C SER A 306 6.04 -4.06 -0.84
N LEU A 307 6.92 -4.85 -0.24
CA LEU A 307 7.42 -4.67 1.11
C LEU A 307 8.93 -4.46 1.07
N ARG A 308 9.41 -3.44 1.77
CA ARG A 308 10.84 -3.23 1.97
C ARG A 308 11.36 -4.28 2.96
N ILE A 309 12.47 -4.93 2.64
CA ILE A 309 13.18 -5.85 3.53
C ILE A 309 14.56 -5.28 3.85
N LEU A 310 14.97 -5.37 5.12
CA LEU A 310 16.04 -4.51 5.63
C LEU A 310 17.46 -4.87 5.16
N SER A 311 17.69 -6.11 4.72
CA SER A 311 19.04 -6.57 4.35
C SER A 311 19.01 -7.67 3.29
N LEU A 312 20.13 -7.83 2.58
CA LEU A 312 20.35 -8.94 1.66
C LEU A 312 20.32 -10.29 2.39
N ASP A 313 20.77 -10.35 3.64
CA ASP A 313 20.72 -11.57 4.45
C ASP A 313 19.28 -12.00 4.77
N GLU A 314 18.42 -11.04 5.12
CA GLU A 314 17.01 -11.30 5.36
C GLU A 314 16.30 -11.66 4.04
N LEU A 315 16.64 -11.00 2.93
CA LEU A 315 16.14 -11.35 1.59
C LEU A 315 16.53 -12.79 1.20
N ARG A 316 17.79 -13.20 1.41
CA ARG A 316 18.26 -14.58 1.18
C ARG A 316 17.59 -15.58 2.12
N ARG A 317 17.32 -15.20 3.37
CA ARG A 317 16.55 -16.04 4.30
C ARG A 317 15.17 -16.31 3.74
N MET A 318 14.47 -15.25 3.35
CA MET A 318 13.14 -15.33 2.75
C MET A 318 13.15 -16.11 1.44
N GLU A 319 14.15 -15.98 0.58
CA GLU A 319 14.28 -16.81 -0.63
C GLU A 319 14.20 -18.31 -0.27
N ARG A 320 15.07 -18.78 0.64
CA ARG A 320 15.11 -20.19 1.04
C ARG A 320 13.82 -20.67 1.70
N GLU A 321 13.27 -19.84 2.57
CA GLU A 321 12.05 -20.13 3.32
C GLU A 321 10.82 -20.21 2.40
N LEU A 322 10.69 -19.28 1.45
CA LEU A 322 9.62 -19.25 0.47
C LEU A 322 9.74 -20.39 -0.55
N GLU A 323 10.95 -20.71 -1.04
CA GLU A 323 11.17 -21.86 -1.94
C GLU A 323 10.80 -23.21 -1.29
N ALA A 324 11.01 -23.33 0.02
CA ALA A 324 10.67 -24.53 0.78
C ALA A 324 9.17 -24.61 1.13
N HIS A 325 8.43 -23.49 1.04
CA HIS A 325 7.06 -23.41 1.52
C HIS A 325 6.06 -24.00 0.51
N PRO A 326 5.23 -25.00 0.89
CA PRO A 326 4.40 -25.76 -0.05
C PRO A 326 3.27 -24.96 -0.71
N ALA A 327 2.86 -23.84 -0.09
CA ALA A 327 1.83 -22.95 -0.65
C ALA A 327 2.39 -21.85 -1.56
N ILE A 328 3.72 -21.68 -1.63
CA ILE A 328 4.34 -20.63 -2.41
C ILE A 328 4.63 -21.14 -3.81
N GLY A 329 4.20 -20.36 -4.81
CA GLY A 329 4.50 -20.63 -6.21
C GLY A 329 5.96 -20.36 -6.58
N LYS A 330 6.25 -20.42 -7.88
CA LYS A 330 7.60 -20.12 -8.39
C LYS A 330 8.02 -18.69 -8.02
N LEU A 331 9.20 -18.56 -7.41
CA LEU A 331 9.83 -17.26 -7.17
C LEU A 331 10.41 -16.67 -8.46
N ARG A 332 10.45 -15.34 -8.50
CA ARG A 332 11.25 -14.58 -9.46
C ARG A 332 12.15 -13.62 -8.70
N THR A 333 13.46 -13.72 -8.91
CA THR A 333 14.44 -12.75 -8.40
C THR A 333 14.76 -11.73 -9.49
N THR A 334 14.89 -10.46 -9.13
CA THR A 334 15.20 -9.40 -10.11
C THR A 334 15.99 -8.28 -9.44
N CYS A 335 17.04 -7.82 -10.12
CA CYS A 335 17.72 -6.59 -9.80
C CYS A 335 17.08 -5.47 -10.64
N HIS A 336 16.46 -4.50 -9.98
CA HIS A 336 15.88 -3.32 -10.62
C HIS A 336 16.88 -2.18 -10.76
N GLY A 337 18.14 -2.40 -10.39
CA GLY A 337 19.15 -1.37 -10.17
C GLY A 337 18.83 -0.52 -8.93
N ASN A 338 17.59 -0.07 -8.81
CA ASN A 338 17.00 0.61 -7.65
C ASN A 338 16.76 -0.33 -6.47
N SER A 339 16.64 -1.63 -6.69
CA SER A 339 16.41 -2.61 -5.63
C SER A 339 16.84 -4.01 -6.04
N PHE A 340 16.99 -4.86 -5.04
CA PHE A 340 17.12 -6.30 -5.18
C PHE A 340 15.83 -6.94 -4.67
N SER A 341 15.09 -7.59 -5.56
CA SER A 341 13.72 -8.01 -5.28
C SER A 341 13.51 -9.52 -5.46
N ILE A 342 12.67 -10.10 -4.60
CA ILE A 342 12.03 -11.41 -4.79
C ILE A 342 10.53 -11.18 -4.98
N TYR A 343 9.97 -11.84 -5.98
CA TYR A 343 8.54 -11.84 -6.28
C TYR A 343 7.95 -13.24 -6.13
N PHE A 344 6.77 -13.32 -5.53
CA PHE A 344 6.02 -14.57 -5.39
C PHE A 344 4.51 -14.34 -5.32
N PRO A 345 3.70 -15.30 -5.77
CA PRO A 345 2.26 -15.19 -5.62
C PRO A 345 1.82 -15.55 -4.20
N ASP A 346 0.80 -14.85 -3.72
CA ASP A 346 -0.05 -15.36 -2.63
C ASP A 346 -0.97 -16.50 -3.13
N PRO A 347 -1.75 -17.16 -2.24
CA PRO A 347 -2.59 -18.29 -2.61
C PRO A 347 -3.68 -17.99 -3.65
N GLU A 348 -4.02 -16.72 -3.87
CA GLU A 348 -4.99 -16.26 -4.88
C GLU A 348 -4.32 -15.53 -6.06
N GLY A 349 -3.00 -15.66 -6.17
CA GLY A 349 -2.22 -15.18 -7.30
C GLY A 349 -1.92 -13.68 -7.29
N ASN A 350 -2.21 -12.94 -6.22
CA ASN A 350 -1.70 -11.58 -6.10
C ASN A 350 -0.19 -11.63 -5.90
N VAL A 351 0.54 -10.74 -6.55
CA VAL A 351 2.01 -10.73 -6.47
C VAL A 351 2.45 -9.98 -5.22
N VAL A 352 3.29 -10.61 -4.42
CA VAL A 352 4.04 -9.99 -3.33
C VAL A 352 5.47 -9.77 -3.79
N GLU A 353 6.04 -8.61 -3.47
CA GLU A 353 7.44 -8.28 -3.66
C GLU A 353 8.12 -8.02 -2.30
N LEU A 354 9.30 -8.61 -2.10
CA LEU A 354 10.23 -8.23 -1.03
C LEU A 354 11.45 -7.58 -1.66
N ALA A 355 11.75 -6.34 -1.29
CA ALA A 355 12.77 -5.54 -1.95
C ALA A 355 13.76 -4.90 -0.97
N VAL A 356 15.06 -5.14 -1.18
CA VAL A 356 16.15 -4.39 -0.54
C VAL A 356 16.46 -3.19 -1.42
N GLU A 357 16.38 -1.99 -0.85
CA GLU A 357 16.72 -0.75 -1.55
C GLU A 357 18.25 -0.68 -1.79
N SER A 358 18.66 -0.35 -3.02
CA SER A 358 20.08 -0.13 -3.34
C SER A 358 20.49 1.34 -3.13
N VAL A 359 21.79 1.64 -3.19
CA VAL A 359 22.28 3.04 -3.14
C VAL A 359 22.24 3.74 -4.51
N TRP A 360 21.75 3.07 -5.55
CA TRP A 360 21.75 3.53 -6.92
C TRP A 360 20.35 3.91 -7.37
N TYR A 361 20.29 4.81 -8.36
CA TYR A 361 19.13 5.08 -9.16
C TYR A 361 19.44 4.76 -10.63
N VAL A 362 18.53 4.06 -11.28
CA VAL A 362 18.41 3.94 -12.74
C VAL A 362 16.94 4.16 -13.12
N PRO A 363 16.64 4.73 -14.30
CA PRO A 363 15.26 4.91 -14.75
C PRO A 363 14.51 3.57 -14.82
N ALA A 364 13.30 3.54 -14.24
CA ALA A 364 12.41 2.39 -14.33
C ALA A 364 11.61 2.43 -15.65
N PRO A 365 11.17 1.27 -16.18
CA PRO A 365 11.35 -0.08 -15.68
C PRO A 365 12.72 -0.61 -16.07
N HIS A 366 13.41 -1.18 -15.09
CA HIS A 366 14.67 -1.88 -15.28
C HIS A 366 14.57 -3.24 -14.61
N GLY A 367 15.17 -4.27 -15.20
CA GLY A 367 15.14 -5.62 -14.65
C GLY A 367 16.26 -6.48 -15.21
N ALA A 368 17.19 -6.86 -14.34
CA ALA A 368 18.26 -7.81 -14.63
C ALA A 368 18.12 -9.08 -13.76
N PRO A 369 18.60 -10.25 -14.24
CA PRO A 369 18.64 -11.46 -13.43
C PRO A 369 19.42 -11.22 -12.14
N LEU A 370 18.88 -11.68 -11.01
CA LEU A 370 19.50 -11.56 -9.69
C LEU A 370 19.85 -12.95 -9.16
N ASP A 371 21.11 -13.16 -8.81
CA ASP A 371 21.59 -14.39 -8.19
C ASP A 371 21.97 -14.12 -6.73
N LEU A 372 21.06 -14.46 -5.82
CA LEU A 372 21.23 -14.28 -4.39
C LEU A 372 22.21 -15.28 -3.75
N SER A 373 22.72 -16.27 -4.50
CA SER A 373 23.76 -17.19 -4.02
C SER A 373 25.15 -16.55 -3.94
N TRP A 374 25.34 -15.39 -4.57
CA TRP A 374 26.62 -14.67 -4.53
C TRP A 374 26.88 -14.05 -3.17
N SER A 375 28.17 -13.83 -2.85
CA SER A 375 28.55 -12.98 -1.73
C SER A 375 28.09 -11.55 -1.95
N ASP A 376 27.89 -10.79 -0.87
CA ASP A 376 27.52 -9.38 -0.94
C ASP A 376 28.49 -8.57 -1.81
N GLU A 377 29.79 -8.77 -1.63
CA GLU A 377 30.82 -8.09 -2.42
C GLU A 377 30.61 -8.30 -3.92
N LYS A 378 30.47 -9.56 -4.36
CA LYS A 378 30.28 -9.89 -5.77
C LYS A 378 28.96 -9.35 -6.31
N LEU A 379 27.88 -9.46 -5.54
CA LEU A 379 26.54 -8.99 -5.93
C LEU A 379 26.50 -7.47 -6.08
N LEU A 380 27.08 -6.76 -5.12
CA LEU A 380 27.12 -5.29 -5.14
C LEU A 380 28.06 -4.76 -6.22
N GLU A 381 29.23 -5.38 -6.44
CA GLU A 381 30.15 -5.02 -7.53
C GLU A 381 29.46 -5.19 -8.90
N TRP A 382 28.86 -6.36 -9.15
CA TRP A 382 28.11 -6.60 -10.38
C TRP A 382 26.95 -5.63 -10.56
N ALA A 383 26.17 -5.38 -9.50
CA ALA A 383 25.01 -4.50 -9.58
C ALA A 383 25.42 -3.05 -9.83
N GLU A 384 26.51 -2.59 -9.22
CA GLU A 384 27.06 -1.26 -9.46
C GLU A 384 27.51 -1.09 -10.92
N ASP A 385 28.29 -2.03 -11.44
CA ASP A 385 28.74 -2.02 -12.83
C ASP A 385 27.55 -1.99 -13.80
N HIS A 386 26.57 -2.87 -13.56
CA HIS A 386 25.34 -2.91 -14.35
C HIS A 386 24.55 -1.60 -14.31
N CYS A 387 24.43 -0.99 -13.12
CA CYS A 387 23.78 0.30 -12.96
C CYS A 387 24.53 1.40 -13.70
N ARG A 388 25.87 1.45 -13.60
CA ARG A 388 26.71 2.47 -14.26
C ARG A 388 26.65 2.40 -15.79
N GLU A 389 26.43 1.22 -16.35
CA GLU A 389 26.22 1.03 -17.80
C GLU A 389 24.81 1.45 -18.26
N THR A 390 23.86 1.61 -17.34
CA THR A 390 22.47 1.95 -17.65
C THR A 390 22.32 3.47 -17.87
N PRO A 391 21.82 3.92 -19.04
CA PRO A 391 21.56 5.33 -19.28
C PRO A 391 20.64 5.95 -18.23
N GLY A 392 21.00 7.14 -17.73
CA GLY A 392 20.25 7.83 -16.67
C GLY A 392 20.66 7.46 -15.24
N PHE A 393 21.67 6.61 -15.07
CA PHE A 393 22.24 6.27 -13.77
C PHE A 393 22.63 7.50 -12.94
N MET A 394 22.34 7.44 -11.64
CA MET A 394 22.93 8.32 -10.62
C MET A 394 22.98 7.64 -9.27
N MET A 395 23.72 8.21 -8.32
CA MET A 395 23.59 7.80 -6.92
C MET A 395 22.20 8.19 -6.41
N ARG A 396 21.54 7.31 -5.66
CA ARG A 396 20.20 7.56 -5.10
C ARG A 396 20.15 8.84 -4.27
N ALA A 397 21.21 9.11 -3.51
CA ALA A 397 21.30 10.34 -2.70
C ALA A 397 21.27 11.61 -3.57
N ASP A 398 21.76 11.56 -4.80
CA ASP A 398 21.72 12.68 -5.73
C ASP A 398 20.37 12.77 -6.45
N TRP A 399 19.78 11.62 -6.80
CA TRP A 399 18.39 11.55 -7.26
C TRP A 399 17.44 12.19 -6.24
N LYS A 400 17.53 11.79 -4.95
CA LYS A 400 16.71 12.33 -3.84
C LYS A 400 16.89 13.84 -3.59
N LYS A 401 17.95 14.48 -4.12
CA LYS A 401 18.15 15.94 -4.03
C LYS A 401 17.51 16.69 -5.20
N GLN A 402 17.53 16.07 -6.39
CA GLN A 402 16.80 16.57 -7.56
C GLN A 402 15.29 16.41 -7.34
N ALA A 403 14.95 15.38 -6.57
CA ALA A 403 13.64 15.12 -6.01
C ALA A 403 13.16 16.12 -4.96
#